data_AF-A0AA35LPX6-F1
#
_entry.id   AF-A0AA35LPX6-F1
#
_cell.length_a   1.000
_cell.length_b   1.000
_cell.length_c   1.000
_cell.angle_alpha   90.00
_cell.angle_beta   90.00
_cell.angle_gamma   90.00
#
_symmetry.space_group_name_H-M   'P 1'
#
loop_
_entity.id
_entity.type
_entity.pdbx_description
1 polymer ?
#
loop_
_entity_poly.entity_id
_entity_poly.type
_entity_poly.pdbx_seq_one_letter_code
_entity_poly.pdbx_strand_id
1 'polypeptide(L)'
;MISWLQGQGFEFHFSKGYPDYYPSLNGAFGKGSGRTIESKVFNTKKLGRWRSRPPPSDLPVAIYTNDAPLFSCLTSSLSAFIEATIKMLPLLAKTIAGHDSASLGRALVAQLLHLNLRINPSNDIRFNTRLSRFVQSPAGNLIGAELLTPKGLVRVGAANYYRVDQFAKEDTGDTIQEVIWVGAAISLIDDVWWGPTIIDPVSGYNQYNRNQMVKAIPAWLIMDQSYLDKYILGGLFVRQKPSKEIPNEKRIVIAPTLEKLAIPCACKEFFGGPKYPPNPNLGAVKKALFYAIQIYPGDLGTKGGLLTDVSQRVMKEDGSPIPSL
;
A
#
# COMPACT_ATOMS: atom_id res chain seq x y z
N MET A 1 -19.20 -4.77 8.87
CA MET A 1 -18.61 -3.69 8.05
C MET A 1 -19.04 -3.77 6.58
N ILE A 2 -18.70 -4.82 5.82
CA ILE A 2 -18.98 -4.90 4.36
C ILE A 2 -20.46 -4.69 4.03
N SER A 3 -21.37 -5.44 4.67
CA SER A 3 -22.81 -5.30 4.45
C SER A 3 -23.33 -3.91 4.81
N TRP A 4 -22.76 -3.27 5.84
CA TRP A 4 -23.11 -1.90 6.21
C TRP A 4 -22.68 -0.91 5.12
N LEU A 5 -21.45 -1.01 4.62
CA LEU A 5 -20.96 -0.16 3.51
C LEU A 5 -21.81 -0.36 2.25
N GLN A 6 -22.17 -1.60 1.90
CA GLN A 6 -23.08 -1.90 0.80
C GLN A 6 -24.46 -1.26 1.02
N GLY A 7 -25.00 -1.35 2.24
CA GLY A 7 -26.26 -0.69 2.61
C GLY A 7 -26.20 0.84 2.50
N GLN A 8 -25.03 1.45 2.71
CA GLN A 8 -24.80 2.87 2.43
C GLN A 8 -24.67 3.18 0.93
N GLY A 9 -24.51 2.18 0.06
CA GLY A 9 -24.34 2.33 -1.38
C GLY A 9 -22.89 2.22 -1.87
N PHE A 10 -21.98 1.69 -1.06
CA PHE A 10 -20.63 1.35 -1.50
C PHE A 10 -20.67 0.14 -2.42
N GLU A 11 -20.06 0.25 -3.60
CA GLU A 11 -20.01 -0.83 -4.58
C GLU A 11 -18.67 -1.56 -4.51
N PHE A 12 -18.72 -2.88 -4.28
CA PHE A 12 -17.56 -3.77 -4.32
C PHE A 12 -17.48 -4.51 -5.66
N HIS A 13 -16.25 -4.79 -6.09
CA HIS A 13 -15.93 -5.71 -7.17
C HIS A 13 -15.33 -6.98 -6.57
N PHE A 14 -15.80 -8.15 -7.02
CA PHE A 14 -15.23 -9.43 -6.61
C PHE A 14 -14.07 -9.81 -7.53
N SER A 15 -12.86 -9.86 -6.97
CA SER A 15 -11.62 -10.15 -7.69
C SER A 15 -11.48 -11.67 -7.90
N LYS A 16 -12.31 -12.21 -8.80
CA LYS A 16 -12.39 -13.65 -9.07
C LYS A 16 -11.01 -14.26 -9.36
N GLY A 17 -10.69 -15.36 -8.69
CA GLY A 17 -9.41 -16.08 -8.88
C GLY A 17 -8.23 -15.49 -8.09
N TYR A 18 -8.42 -14.35 -7.43
CA TYR A 18 -7.42 -13.84 -6.49
C TYR A 18 -7.47 -14.69 -5.20
N PRO A 19 -6.35 -15.27 -4.75
CA PRO A 19 -6.36 -16.27 -3.68
C PRO A 19 -6.63 -15.65 -2.31
N ASP A 20 -7.24 -16.44 -1.42
CA ASP A 20 -7.24 -16.13 0.01
C ASP A 20 -5.80 -16.14 0.55
N TYR A 21 -5.48 -15.21 1.46
CA TYR A 21 -4.16 -15.15 2.08
C TYR A 21 -3.86 -16.41 2.92
N TYR A 22 -4.90 -16.97 3.56
CA TYR A 22 -4.83 -18.23 4.31
C TYR A 22 -5.85 -19.24 3.73
N PRO A 23 -5.53 -19.88 2.61
CA PRO A 23 -6.48 -20.71 1.87
C PRO A 23 -6.86 -22.02 2.57
N SER A 24 -6.13 -22.39 3.64
CA SER A 24 -6.38 -23.58 4.46
C SER A 24 -7.32 -23.34 5.63
N LEU A 25 -7.66 -22.09 5.95
CA LEU A 25 -8.55 -21.78 7.08
C LEU A 25 -10.02 -22.01 6.71
N ASN A 26 -10.82 -22.38 7.70
CA ASN A 26 -12.25 -22.55 7.53
C ASN A 26 -12.91 -21.25 7.02
N GLY A 27 -13.80 -21.38 6.04
CA GLY A 27 -14.45 -20.25 5.36
C GLY A 27 -13.65 -19.63 4.21
N ALA A 28 -12.43 -20.09 3.93
CA ALA A 28 -11.72 -19.78 2.68
C ALA A 28 -12.35 -20.53 1.48
N PHE A 29 -12.17 -20.02 0.27
CA PHE A 29 -12.62 -20.68 -0.97
C PHE A 29 -11.70 -21.84 -1.39
N GLY A 30 -10.57 -22.03 -0.70
CA GLY A 30 -9.60 -23.07 -0.98
C GLY A 30 -8.66 -22.72 -2.13
N LYS A 31 -8.02 -23.75 -2.70
CA LYS A 31 -6.94 -23.59 -3.69
C LYS A 31 -7.50 -23.10 -5.04
N GLY A 32 -6.91 -22.02 -5.57
CA GLY A 32 -7.22 -21.51 -6.92
C GLY A 32 -8.35 -20.48 -6.98
N SER A 33 -8.89 -20.06 -5.84
CA SER A 33 -9.83 -18.95 -5.72
C SER A 33 -9.65 -18.25 -4.37
N GLY A 34 -10.41 -17.20 -4.11
CA GLY A 34 -10.39 -16.50 -2.83
C GLY A 34 -11.54 -15.53 -2.69
N ARG A 35 -11.61 -14.89 -1.53
CA ARG A 35 -12.69 -13.96 -1.14
C ARG A 35 -12.34 -12.50 -1.36
N THR A 36 -11.29 -12.23 -2.12
CA THR A 36 -10.81 -10.88 -2.36
C THR A 36 -11.89 -10.04 -3.02
N ILE A 37 -12.21 -8.93 -2.37
CA ILE A 37 -13.06 -7.88 -2.89
C ILE A 37 -12.23 -6.59 -2.94
N GLU A 38 -12.47 -5.80 -3.96
CA GLU A 38 -11.87 -4.47 -4.12
C GLU A 38 -12.96 -3.44 -4.41
N SER A 39 -12.59 -2.17 -4.41
CA SER A 39 -13.51 -1.09 -4.75
C SER A 39 -13.91 -1.16 -6.22
N LYS A 40 -15.21 -1.08 -6.53
CA LYS A 40 -15.65 -0.97 -7.93
C LYS A 40 -15.12 0.34 -8.54
N VAL A 41 -14.81 0.31 -9.83
CA VAL A 41 -14.43 1.53 -10.57
C VAL A 41 -15.49 2.61 -10.36
N PHE A 42 -15.03 3.81 -10.01
CA PHE A 42 -15.88 4.91 -9.57
C PHE A 42 -15.75 6.13 -10.49
N ASN A 43 -16.88 6.69 -10.92
CA ASN A 43 -16.92 7.92 -11.72
C ASN A 43 -16.69 9.15 -10.82
N THR A 44 -15.51 9.76 -10.90
CA THR A 44 -15.10 10.88 -10.04
C THR A 44 -15.91 12.16 -10.29
N LYS A 45 -16.66 12.26 -11.40
CA LYS A 45 -17.61 13.37 -11.63
C LYS A 45 -18.66 13.47 -10.52
N LYS A 46 -19.01 12.34 -9.89
CA LYS A 46 -19.95 12.29 -8.75
C LYS A 46 -19.45 13.03 -7.50
N LEU A 47 -18.17 13.43 -7.45
CA LEU A 47 -17.58 14.21 -6.36
C LEU A 47 -17.80 15.73 -6.51
N GLY A 48 -18.27 16.20 -7.68
CA GLY A 48 -18.46 17.63 -7.93
C GLY A 48 -17.18 18.43 -7.69
N ARG A 49 -17.25 19.45 -6.83
CA ARG A 49 -16.10 20.31 -6.46
C ARG A 49 -14.92 19.56 -5.83
N TRP A 50 -15.15 18.35 -5.33
CA TRP A 50 -14.13 17.54 -4.66
C TRP A 50 -13.40 16.58 -5.60
N ARG A 51 -13.69 16.64 -6.91
CA ARG A 51 -13.15 15.72 -7.91
C ARG A 51 -11.62 15.66 -7.97
N SER A 52 -10.94 16.76 -7.65
CA SER A 52 -9.46 16.85 -7.63
C SER A 52 -8.82 16.43 -6.30
N ARG A 53 -9.59 16.01 -5.29
CA ARG A 53 -9.04 15.68 -3.97
C ARG A 53 -8.39 14.31 -3.88
N PRO A 54 -8.97 13.22 -4.42
CA PRO A 54 -8.23 11.98 -4.51
C PRO A 54 -6.97 12.19 -5.37
N PRO A 55 -5.83 11.57 -5.02
CA PRO A 55 -4.59 11.74 -5.77
C PRO A 55 -4.79 11.35 -7.25
N PRO A 56 -4.01 11.94 -8.17
CA PRO A 56 -4.06 11.57 -9.58
C PRO A 56 -3.68 10.08 -9.78
N SER A 57 -4.13 9.50 -10.88
CA SER A 57 -3.77 8.14 -11.26
C SER A 57 -2.59 8.16 -12.22
N ASP A 58 -1.55 7.39 -11.94
CA ASP A 58 -0.44 7.16 -12.89
C ASP A 58 -0.85 6.23 -14.04
N LEU A 59 -1.96 5.50 -13.87
CA LEU A 59 -2.51 4.64 -14.91
C LEU A 59 -3.46 5.42 -15.84
N PRO A 60 -3.34 5.24 -17.17
CA PRO A 60 -4.17 5.93 -18.15
C PRO A 60 -5.61 5.38 -18.19
N VAL A 61 -5.88 4.22 -17.58
CA VAL A 61 -7.20 3.60 -17.53
C VAL A 61 -7.51 3.04 -16.15
N ALA A 62 -8.79 2.97 -15.82
CA ALA A 62 -9.28 2.33 -14.60
C ALA A 62 -9.30 0.81 -14.77
N ILE A 63 -8.67 0.09 -13.84
CA ILE A 63 -8.42 -1.35 -13.92
C ILE A 63 -8.76 -2.02 -12.59
N TYR A 64 -8.97 -3.32 -12.60
CA TYR A 64 -8.98 -4.12 -11.38
C TYR A 64 -7.62 -4.79 -11.16
N THR A 65 -7.41 -5.30 -9.96
CA THR A 65 -6.16 -5.97 -9.60
C THR A 65 -5.84 -7.13 -10.55
N ASN A 66 -6.85 -7.88 -10.97
CA ASN A 66 -6.71 -8.99 -11.93
C ASN A 66 -6.40 -8.56 -13.37
N ASP A 67 -6.57 -7.27 -13.70
CA ASP A 67 -6.26 -6.74 -15.03
C ASP A 67 -4.79 -6.30 -15.13
N ALA A 68 -4.08 -6.12 -14.01
CA ALA A 68 -2.68 -5.69 -13.99
C ALA A 68 -1.73 -6.58 -14.84
N PRO A 69 -1.89 -7.92 -14.88
CA PRO A 69 -1.10 -8.76 -15.79
C PRO A 69 -1.31 -8.44 -17.27
N LEU A 70 -2.47 -7.93 -17.70
CA LEU A 70 -2.75 -7.62 -19.11
C LEU A 70 -1.79 -6.55 -19.66
N PHE A 71 -1.44 -5.55 -18.85
CA PHE A 71 -0.48 -4.50 -19.23
C PHE A 71 0.94 -5.04 -19.39
N SER A 72 1.29 -5.99 -18.54
CA SER A 72 2.61 -6.62 -18.56
C SER A 72 2.78 -7.56 -19.77
N CYS A 73 1.69 -8.14 -20.25
CA CYS A 73 1.70 -9.11 -21.33
C CYS A 73 1.57 -8.52 -22.74
N LEU A 74 1.36 -7.20 -22.90
CA LEU A 74 1.23 -6.55 -24.21
C LEU A 74 2.43 -6.77 -25.13
N THR A 75 3.62 -6.97 -24.57
CA THR A 75 4.87 -7.22 -25.31
C THR A 75 5.24 -8.71 -25.36
N SER A 76 4.33 -9.59 -24.91
CA SER A 76 4.69 -10.97 -24.61
C SER A 76 4.57 -11.94 -25.80
N SER A 77 3.54 -11.79 -26.63
CA SER A 77 3.30 -12.56 -27.85
C SER A 77 2.19 -11.90 -28.67
N LEU A 78 2.05 -12.25 -29.95
CA LEU A 78 0.97 -11.71 -30.78
C LEU A 78 -0.43 -12.08 -30.25
N SER A 79 -0.61 -13.30 -29.74
CA SER A 79 -1.88 -13.73 -29.14
C SER A 79 -2.19 -13.00 -27.84
N ALA A 80 -1.19 -12.85 -26.95
CA ALA A 80 -1.36 -12.08 -25.72
C ALA A 80 -1.58 -10.58 -26.00
N PHE A 81 -0.94 -10.03 -27.03
CA PHE A 81 -1.17 -8.66 -27.48
C PHE A 81 -2.61 -8.48 -27.98
N ILE A 82 -3.11 -9.38 -28.82
CA ILE A 82 -4.50 -9.35 -29.29
C ILE A 82 -5.47 -9.48 -28.10
N GLU A 83 -5.25 -10.43 -27.20
CA GLU A 83 -6.12 -10.64 -26.04
C GLU A 83 -6.14 -9.43 -25.10
N ALA A 84 -4.96 -8.88 -24.78
CA ALA A 84 -4.84 -7.67 -23.97
C ALA A 84 -5.48 -6.48 -24.67
N THR A 85 -5.27 -6.30 -25.99
CA THR A 85 -5.88 -5.22 -26.77
C THR A 85 -7.41 -5.29 -26.77
N ILE A 86 -7.99 -6.47 -27.00
CA ILE A 86 -9.44 -6.69 -26.96
C ILE A 86 -10.00 -6.37 -25.57
N LYS A 87 -9.31 -6.78 -24.49
CA LYS A 87 -9.73 -6.49 -23.10
C LYS A 87 -9.55 -5.02 -22.71
N MET A 88 -8.54 -4.35 -23.27
CA MET A 88 -8.20 -2.95 -23.00
C MET A 88 -9.07 -1.96 -23.76
N LEU A 89 -9.52 -2.31 -24.97
CA LEU A 89 -10.26 -1.40 -25.85
C LEU A 89 -11.56 -0.86 -25.19
N PRO A 90 -12.39 -1.67 -24.50
CA PRO A 90 -13.55 -1.16 -23.76
C PRO A 90 -13.18 -0.25 -22.58
N LEU A 91 -12.03 -0.49 -21.93
CA LEU A 91 -11.54 0.34 -20.82
C LEU A 91 -11.09 1.71 -21.34
N LEU A 92 -10.32 1.72 -22.43
CA LEU A 92 -9.89 2.94 -23.13
C LEU A 92 -11.08 3.73 -23.68
N ALA A 93 -12.06 3.07 -24.31
CA ALA A 93 -13.26 3.71 -24.81
C ALA A 93 -14.06 4.42 -23.70
N LYS A 94 -14.15 3.81 -22.51
CA LYS A 94 -14.80 4.42 -21.34
C LYS A 94 -14.03 5.65 -20.84
N THR A 95 -12.70 5.60 -20.84
CA THR A 95 -11.85 6.74 -20.50
C THR A 95 -12.00 7.88 -21.51
N ILE A 96 -11.97 7.58 -22.82
CA ILE A 96 -12.13 8.57 -23.92
C ILE A 96 -13.53 9.19 -23.91
N ALA A 97 -14.56 8.43 -23.53
CA ALA A 97 -15.92 8.95 -23.30
C ALA A 97 -16.02 9.92 -22.10
N GLY A 98 -14.89 10.36 -21.55
CA GLY A 98 -14.81 11.36 -20.50
C GLY A 98 -15.25 10.85 -19.13
N HIS A 99 -15.33 9.53 -18.92
CA HIS A 99 -15.49 8.97 -17.58
C HIS A 99 -14.14 9.03 -16.87
N ASP A 100 -13.84 10.15 -16.24
CA ASP A 100 -12.77 10.23 -15.26
C ASP A 100 -13.09 9.25 -14.13
N SER A 101 -12.34 8.15 -14.15
CA SER A 101 -12.64 6.96 -13.39
C SER A 101 -11.52 6.71 -12.40
N ALA A 102 -11.88 6.50 -11.15
CA ALA A 102 -10.99 6.01 -10.12
C ALA A 102 -11.07 4.48 -10.07
N SER A 103 -9.94 3.83 -9.79
CA SER A 103 -9.83 2.39 -9.54
C SER A 103 -8.94 2.12 -8.32
N LEU A 104 -8.85 0.87 -7.86
CA LEU A 104 -7.99 0.45 -6.74
C LEU A 104 -8.23 1.31 -5.48
N GLY A 105 -7.17 1.67 -4.74
CA GLY A 105 -7.27 2.53 -3.55
C GLY A 105 -7.88 3.91 -3.82
N ARG A 106 -7.67 4.48 -5.02
CA ARG A 106 -8.27 5.76 -5.42
C ARG A 106 -9.79 5.66 -5.49
N ALA A 107 -10.33 4.54 -6.00
CA ALA A 107 -11.77 4.30 -6.01
C ALA A 107 -12.34 4.12 -4.61
N LEU A 108 -11.62 3.44 -3.72
CA LEU A 108 -12.02 3.29 -2.32
C LEU A 108 -12.21 4.66 -1.67
N VAL A 109 -11.20 5.52 -1.73
CA VAL A 109 -11.25 6.87 -1.16
C VAL A 109 -12.35 7.72 -1.82
N ALA A 110 -12.47 7.66 -3.16
CA ALA A 110 -13.49 8.41 -3.88
C ALA A 110 -14.92 7.98 -3.52
N GLN A 111 -15.18 6.67 -3.41
CA GLN A 111 -16.49 6.16 -2.99
C GLN A 111 -16.81 6.58 -1.55
N LEU A 112 -15.86 6.45 -0.62
CA LEU A 112 -16.06 6.87 0.77
C LEU A 112 -16.34 8.37 0.89
N LEU A 113 -15.60 9.20 0.16
CA LEU A 113 -15.84 10.65 0.11
C LEU A 113 -17.23 10.97 -0.47
N HIS A 114 -17.61 10.30 -1.57
CA HIS A 114 -18.94 10.49 -2.15
C HIS A 114 -20.06 10.12 -1.17
N LEU A 115 -19.93 8.97 -0.48
CA LEU A 115 -20.92 8.53 0.51
C LEU A 115 -20.96 9.48 1.70
N ASN A 116 -19.81 9.93 2.21
CA ASN A 116 -19.74 10.87 3.32
C ASN A 116 -20.47 12.19 2.98
N LEU A 117 -20.21 12.76 1.81
CA LEU A 117 -20.86 13.98 1.33
C LEU A 117 -22.36 13.79 1.06
N ARG A 118 -22.78 12.59 0.65
CA ARG A 118 -24.19 12.27 0.40
C ARG A 118 -24.98 12.07 1.69
N ILE A 119 -24.41 11.32 2.64
CA ILE A 119 -25.05 10.98 3.92
C ILE A 119 -25.11 12.23 4.81
N ASN A 120 -24.06 13.03 4.82
CA ASN A 120 -24.00 14.25 5.60
C ASN A 120 -23.46 15.43 4.76
N PRO A 121 -24.34 16.14 4.02
CA PRO A 121 -23.94 17.26 3.17
C PRO A 121 -23.32 18.45 3.91
N SER A 122 -23.59 18.58 5.22
CA SER A 122 -23.01 19.62 6.08
C SER A 122 -21.69 19.20 6.72
N ASN A 123 -21.15 18.02 6.39
CA ASN A 123 -19.90 17.56 6.96
C ASN A 123 -18.74 18.50 6.62
N ASP A 124 -18.00 18.91 7.64
CA ASP A 124 -16.92 19.90 7.53
C ASP A 124 -15.59 19.20 7.23
N ILE A 125 -15.30 19.02 5.94
CA ILE A 125 -14.03 18.43 5.48
C ILE A 125 -13.02 19.55 5.24
N ARG A 126 -11.98 19.60 6.08
CA ARG A 126 -10.93 20.63 6.04
C ARG A 126 -9.63 20.05 5.50
N PHE A 127 -9.04 20.73 4.53
CA PHE A 127 -7.71 20.44 3.99
C PHE A 127 -6.70 21.46 4.50
N ASN A 128 -5.40 21.11 4.44
CA ASN A 128 -4.32 21.96 4.95
C ASN A 128 -4.57 22.38 6.41
N THR A 129 -5.18 21.48 7.18
CA THR A 129 -5.59 21.71 8.57
C THR A 129 -5.00 20.59 9.40
N ARG A 130 -4.10 20.94 10.31
CA ARG A 130 -3.34 19.98 11.13
C ARG A 130 -3.80 20.06 12.59
N LEU A 131 -3.85 18.92 13.28
CA LEU A 131 -4.00 18.89 14.73
C LEU A 131 -2.76 19.53 15.38
N SER A 132 -2.96 20.62 16.13
CA SER A 132 -1.89 21.26 16.88
C SER A 132 -1.77 20.72 18.29
N ARG A 133 -2.91 20.58 18.99
CA ARG A 133 -2.99 19.96 20.32
C ARG A 133 -4.42 19.64 20.71
N PHE A 134 -4.57 18.75 21.67
CA PHE A 134 -5.85 18.57 22.34
C PHE A 134 -6.10 19.65 23.40
N VAL A 135 -7.38 19.91 23.68
CA VAL A 135 -7.83 20.87 24.71
C VAL A 135 -8.51 20.10 25.83
N GLN A 136 -8.01 20.26 27.05
CA GLN A 136 -8.57 19.66 28.26
C GLN A 136 -9.29 20.71 29.12
N SER A 137 -10.32 20.29 29.85
CA SER A 137 -10.91 21.07 30.94
C SER A 137 -9.98 21.09 32.17
N PRO A 138 -10.23 21.95 33.17
CA PRO A 138 -9.49 21.91 34.44
C PRO A 138 -9.54 20.57 35.17
N ALA A 139 -10.58 19.76 34.90
CA ALA A 139 -10.73 18.42 35.45
C ALA A 139 -9.98 17.33 34.64
N GLY A 140 -9.24 17.71 33.58
CA GLY A 140 -8.46 16.81 32.74
C GLY A 140 -9.24 16.14 31.60
N ASN A 141 -10.53 16.44 31.44
CA ASN A 141 -11.35 15.84 30.38
C ASN A 141 -11.07 16.49 29.02
N LEU A 142 -10.98 15.68 27.96
CA LEU A 142 -10.90 16.17 26.58
C LEU A 142 -12.19 16.90 26.20
N ILE A 143 -12.08 18.18 25.84
CA ILE A 143 -13.22 19.02 25.43
C ILE A 143 -13.10 19.55 24.01
N GLY A 144 -11.96 19.34 23.35
CA GLY A 144 -11.76 19.76 21.97
C GLY A 144 -10.33 19.61 21.47
N ALA A 145 -10.05 20.27 20.35
CA ALA A 145 -8.72 20.38 19.79
C ALA A 145 -8.45 21.77 19.23
N GLU A 146 -7.18 22.15 19.22
CA GLU A 146 -6.65 23.30 18.51
C GLU A 146 -6.08 22.81 17.17
N LEU A 147 -6.50 23.45 16.09
CA LEU A 147 -6.15 23.10 14.72
C LEU A 147 -5.36 24.24 14.11
N LEU A 148 -4.23 23.92 13.48
CA LEU A 148 -3.49 24.86 12.65
C LEU A 148 -4.10 24.85 11.24
N THR A 149 -4.67 25.98 10.83
CA THR A 149 -5.26 26.18 9.50
C THR A 149 -4.43 27.19 8.69
N PRO A 150 -4.68 27.34 7.37
CA PRO A 150 -4.01 28.38 6.58
C PRO A 150 -4.31 29.81 7.05
N LYS A 151 -5.37 30.01 7.84
CA LYS A 151 -5.77 31.30 8.40
C LYS A 151 -5.32 31.49 9.86
N GLY A 152 -4.53 30.56 10.39
CA GLY A 152 -4.08 30.54 11.79
C GLY A 152 -4.77 29.47 12.64
N LEU A 153 -4.57 29.57 13.96
CA LEU A 153 -5.09 28.60 14.93
C LEU A 153 -6.59 28.75 15.14
N VAL A 154 -7.30 27.63 15.17
CA VAL A 154 -8.75 27.57 15.43
C VAL A 154 -9.02 26.48 16.45
N ARG A 155 -9.92 26.74 17.40
CA ARG A 155 -10.39 25.71 18.35
C ARG A 155 -11.72 25.14 17.91
N VAL A 156 -11.85 23.82 18.06
CA VAL A 156 -13.09 23.09 17.80
C VAL A 156 -13.42 22.20 19.00
N GLY A 157 -14.70 22.02 19.28
CA GLY A 157 -15.16 21.10 20.33
C GLY A 157 -14.98 19.63 19.93
N ALA A 158 -14.90 18.73 20.90
CA ALA A 158 -14.73 17.30 20.68
C ALA A 158 -16.03 16.69 20.11
N ALA A 159 -16.15 16.66 18.78
CA ALA A 159 -17.15 15.87 18.09
C ALA A 159 -16.44 14.78 17.28
N ASN A 160 -16.28 13.61 17.92
CA ASN A 160 -15.87 12.32 17.33
C ASN A 160 -14.78 12.40 16.24
N TYR A 161 -13.53 12.44 16.69
CA TYR A 161 -12.38 12.35 15.79
C TYR A 161 -12.20 10.93 15.28
N TYR A 162 -11.97 10.80 13.97
CA TYR A 162 -11.56 9.54 13.35
C TYR A 162 -10.16 9.69 12.76
N ARG A 163 -9.32 8.68 13.01
CA ARG A 163 -7.92 8.57 12.63
C ARG A 163 -7.78 8.05 11.19
N VAL A 164 -6.82 8.58 10.44
CA VAL A 164 -6.28 7.93 9.24
C VAL A 164 -4.77 8.17 9.26
N ASP A 165 -3.99 7.10 9.45
CA ASP A 165 -2.55 7.10 9.16
C ASP A 165 -2.36 6.21 7.92
N GLN A 166 -1.52 6.63 6.97
CA GLN A 166 -0.55 5.78 6.25
C GLN A 166 0.01 6.42 4.94
N PHE A 167 1.33 6.22 4.77
CA PHE A 167 2.20 6.43 3.58
C PHE A 167 2.49 7.85 3.13
N ALA A 168 1.83 8.84 3.69
CA ALA A 168 2.06 10.22 3.28
C ALA A 168 3.36 10.73 3.92
N LYS A 169 4.15 11.57 3.24
CA LYS A 169 5.29 12.29 3.86
C LYS A 169 4.85 13.07 5.11
N GLU A 170 3.57 13.37 5.14
CA GLU A 170 2.84 14.09 6.16
C GLU A 170 2.59 13.27 7.45
N ASP A 171 2.75 11.94 7.42
CA ASP A 171 2.51 11.04 8.56
C ASP A 171 3.70 11.02 9.52
N THR A 172 3.81 12.06 10.35
CA THR A 172 4.95 12.28 11.25
C THR A 172 4.72 11.84 12.70
N GLY A 173 3.56 11.23 12.98
CA GLY A 173 3.19 10.75 14.33
C GLY A 173 2.68 11.86 15.26
N ASP A 174 2.42 13.06 14.74
CA ASP A 174 1.95 14.23 15.50
C ASP A 174 0.76 13.91 16.42
N THR A 175 -0.24 13.20 15.89
CA THR A 175 -1.41 12.82 16.69
C THR A 175 -0.99 11.92 17.84
N ILE A 176 -0.19 10.87 17.60
CA ILE A 176 0.27 9.93 18.64
C ILE A 176 0.98 10.69 19.77
N GLN A 177 1.85 11.65 19.42
CA GLN A 177 2.55 12.48 20.41
C GLN A 177 1.54 13.25 21.28
N GLU A 178 0.56 13.92 20.67
CA GLU A 178 -0.46 14.68 21.39
C GLU A 178 -1.32 13.82 22.31
N VAL A 179 -1.60 12.56 21.94
CA VAL A 179 -2.41 11.69 22.81
C VAL A 179 -1.64 11.03 23.95
N ILE A 180 -0.33 10.83 23.81
CA ILE A 180 0.53 10.43 24.93
C ILE A 180 0.47 11.51 26.03
N TRP A 181 0.48 12.79 25.66
CA TRP A 181 0.34 13.90 26.62
C TRP A 181 -0.96 13.88 27.41
N VAL A 182 -2.04 13.27 26.88
CA VAL A 182 -3.31 13.11 27.62
C VAL A 182 -3.42 11.80 28.40
N GLY A 183 -2.32 11.04 28.50
CA GLY A 183 -2.23 9.81 29.30
C GLY A 183 -2.61 8.54 28.54
N ALA A 184 -2.58 8.54 27.21
CA ALA A 184 -2.84 7.34 26.42
C ALA A 184 -1.69 6.34 26.52
N ALA A 185 -2.04 5.07 26.73
CA ALA A 185 -1.11 3.96 26.56
C ALA A 185 -0.83 3.73 25.07
N ILE A 186 0.38 3.25 24.80
CA ILE A 186 0.84 2.92 23.44
C ILE A 186 1.32 1.48 23.38
N SER A 187 1.23 0.87 22.20
CA SER A 187 1.69 -0.50 21.98
C SER A 187 2.29 -0.64 20.59
N LEU A 188 3.21 -1.61 20.44
CA LEU A 188 3.87 -1.98 19.18
C LEU A 188 4.64 -0.83 18.49
N ILE A 189 5.09 0.19 19.23
CA ILE A 189 5.78 1.38 18.70
C ILE A 189 7.12 1.05 18.03
N ASP A 190 7.70 -0.10 18.38
CA ASP A 190 8.89 -0.67 17.78
C ASP A 190 8.62 -1.49 16.50
N ASP A 191 7.37 -1.61 16.06
CA ASP A 191 6.97 -2.51 14.99
C ASP A 191 6.23 -1.80 13.83
N VAL A 192 6.38 -2.36 12.63
CA VAL A 192 5.89 -1.80 11.38
C VAL A 192 5.30 -2.89 10.47
N TRP A 193 4.64 -2.47 9.40
CA TRP A 193 4.25 -3.37 8.31
C TRP A 193 5.45 -3.62 7.39
N TRP A 194 6.32 -4.55 7.77
CA TRP A 194 7.55 -4.83 7.04
C TRP A 194 7.31 -5.26 5.59
N GLY A 195 8.13 -4.73 4.67
CA GLY A 195 8.11 -5.12 3.27
C GLY A 195 9.50 -5.02 2.63
N PRO A 196 9.91 -5.97 1.77
CA PRO A 196 11.15 -5.84 1.02
C PRO A 196 11.05 -4.69 0.01
N THR A 197 12.07 -3.86 -0.10
CA THR A 197 12.11 -2.74 -1.05
C THR A 197 13.42 -2.67 -1.82
N ILE A 198 13.35 -2.15 -3.04
CA ILE A 198 14.50 -1.75 -3.86
C ILE A 198 14.68 -0.24 -3.65
N ILE A 199 15.07 0.15 -2.42
CA ILE A 199 15.18 1.50 -1.82
C ILE A 199 14.23 2.58 -2.42
N ASP A 200 13.19 2.88 -1.65
CA ASP A 200 12.53 4.18 -1.59
C ASP A 200 13.30 5.12 -0.63
N PRO A 201 13.58 6.38 -0.99
CA PRO A 201 14.33 7.33 -0.15
C PRO A 201 13.69 7.61 1.23
N VAL A 202 12.41 7.29 1.46
CA VAL A 202 11.71 7.66 2.70
C VAL A 202 11.58 6.49 3.69
N SER A 203 11.06 5.34 3.27
CA SER A 203 10.75 4.21 4.16
C SER A 203 11.98 3.34 4.51
N GLY A 204 12.77 2.95 3.50
CA GLY A 204 13.88 2.00 3.69
C GLY A 204 15.16 2.60 4.28
N TYR A 205 15.37 3.91 4.16
CA TYR A 205 16.65 4.55 4.51
C TYR A 205 16.93 4.52 6.02
N ASN A 206 15.94 4.85 6.85
CA ASN A 206 16.08 4.85 8.31
C ASN A 206 16.29 3.43 8.87
N GLN A 207 15.70 2.42 8.24
CA GLN A 207 15.87 1.03 8.63
C GLN A 207 17.23 0.49 8.19
N TYR A 208 17.67 0.85 6.98
CA TYR A 208 19.01 0.54 6.52
C TYR A 208 20.08 1.10 7.47
N ASN A 209 19.97 2.37 7.84
CA ASN A 209 20.93 3.02 8.74
C ASN A 209 21.05 2.35 10.11
N ARG A 210 19.94 1.86 10.67
CA ARG A 210 19.95 1.14 11.96
C ARG A 210 20.59 -0.25 11.86
N ASN A 211 20.55 -0.88 10.70
CA ASN A 211 20.93 -2.27 10.52
C ASN A 211 22.17 -2.48 9.62
N GLN A 212 22.99 -1.45 9.39
CA GLN A 212 24.15 -1.51 8.48
C GLN A 212 25.16 -2.61 8.84
N MET A 213 25.20 -3.04 10.10
CA MET A 213 26.10 -4.09 10.60
C MET A 213 25.55 -5.51 10.40
N VAL A 214 24.28 -5.65 10.01
CA VAL A 214 23.63 -6.96 9.84
C VAL A 214 24.02 -7.52 8.47
N LYS A 215 24.64 -8.70 8.46
CA LYS A 215 25.12 -9.35 7.21
C LYS A 215 24.04 -9.61 6.17
N ALA A 216 22.78 -9.71 6.58
CA ALA A 216 21.64 -9.92 5.70
C ALA A 216 21.09 -8.61 5.08
N ILE A 217 21.69 -7.45 5.38
CA ILE A 217 21.23 -6.14 4.92
C ILE A 217 22.40 -5.40 4.22
N PRO A 218 22.31 -5.13 2.91
CA PRO A 218 21.24 -5.60 2.02
C PRO A 218 21.27 -7.11 1.79
N ALA A 219 20.10 -7.68 1.50
CA ALA A 219 19.98 -9.00 0.92
C ALA A 219 20.10 -8.91 -0.61
N TRP A 220 20.42 -10.02 -1.27
CA TRP A 220 20.45 -10.08 -2.73
C TRP A 220 19.31 -10.95 -3.25
N LEU A 221 18.43 -10.36 -4.04
CA LEU A 221 17.47 -11.09 -4.86
C LEU A 221 18.18 -11.55 -6.13
N ILE A 222 18.38 -12.86 -6.25
CA ILE A 222 19.00 -13.49 -7.42
C ILE A 222 17.90 -14.06 -8.31
N MET A 223 17.93 -13.69 -9.59
CA MET A 223 16.99 -14.20 -10.59
C MET A 223 17.68 -14.37 -11.95
N ASP A 224 17.00 -15.05 -12.86
CA ASP A 224 17.44 -15.20 -14.24
C ASP A 224 16.46 -14.51 -15.21
N GLN A 225 16.76 -14.56 -16.50
CA GLN A 225 15.91 -13.97 -17.53
C GLN A 225 14.48 -14.57 -17.53
N SER A 226 14.30 -15.83 -17.10
CA SER A 226 12.99 -16.48 -17.06
C SER A 226 12.03 -15.81 -16.07
N TYR A 227 12.55 -15.21 -14.99
CA TYR A 227 11.74 -14.44 -14.05
C TYR A 227 11.23 -13.16 -14.70
N LEU A 228 12.13 -12.37 -15.31
CA LEU A 228 11.74 -11.12 -16.00
C LEU A 228 10.80 -11.39 -17.17
N ASP A 229 10.89 -12.55 -17.82
CA ASP A 229 9.99 -12.93 -18.90
C ASP A 229 8.54 -13.18 -18.43
N LYS A 230 8.32 -13.37 -17.12
CA LYS A 230 7.04 -13.81 -16.54
C LYS A 230 6.46 -12.86 -15.48
N TYR A 231 7.30 -12.19 -14.70
CA TYR A 231 6.89 -11.42 -13.53
C TYR A 231 7.33 -9.96 -13.60
N ILE A 232 6.51 -9.10 -13.01
CA ILE A 232 6.84 -7.69 -12.72
C ILE A 232 7.91 -7.66 -11.62
N LEU A 233 8.77 -6.65 -11.66
CA LEU A 233 9.83 -6.43 -10.68
C LEU A 233 9.92 -4.95 -10.31
N GLY A 234 9.49 -4.57 -9.10
CA GLY A 234 9.73 -3.23 -8.53
C GLY A 234 9.45 -2.07 -9.50
N GLY A 235 8.21 -1.95 -9.99
CA GLY A 235 7.82 -0.93 -10.96
C GLY A 235 8.22 -1.22 -12.43
N LEU A 236 9.05 -2.23 -12.68
CA LEU A 236 9.37 -2.70 -14.04
C LEU A 236 8.34 -3.70 -14.54
N PHE A 237 7.85 -3.48 -15.76
CA PHE A 237 6.94 -4.42 -16.43
C PHE A 237 7.65 -5.71 -16.86
N VAL A 238 6.86 -6.74 -17.15
CA VAL A 238 7.37 -8.00 -17.71
C VAL A 238 8.22 -7.72 -18.97
N ARG A 239 9.37 -8.38 -19.05
CA ARG A 239 10.42 -8.27 -20.07
C ARG A 239 11.14 -6.92 -20.12
N GLN A 240 10.73 -5.94 -19.33
CA GLN A 240 11.48 -4.71 -19.16
C GLN A 240 12.80 -5.05 -18.44
N LYS A 241 13.93 -4.79 -19.11
CA LYS A 241 15.23 -5.00 -18.50
C LYS A 241 15.48 -3.87 -17.50
N PRO A 242 15.92 -4.19 -16.27
CA PRO A 242 16.39 -3.16 -15.36
C PRO A 242 17.54 -2.39 -16.03
N SER A 243 17.45 -1.07 -16.10
CA SER A 243 18.57 -0.24 -16.56
C SER A 243 19.67 -0.25 -15.50
N LYS A 244 20.93 -0.08 -15.92
CA LYS A 244 22.04 0.16 -14.98
C LYS A 244 21.93 1.52 -14.26
N GLU A 245 21.03 2.38 -14.74
CA GLU A 245 20.85 3.76 -14.31
C GLU A 245 19.57 3.88 -13.48
N ILE A 246 19.58 3.31 -12.28
CA ILE A 246 18.91 3.99 -11.18
C ILE A 246 19.92 5.07 -10.75
N PRO A 247 19.58 6.36 -10.77
CA PRO A 247 20.54 7.42 -10.46
C PRO A 247 21.27 7.15 -9.13
N ASN A 248 22.60 7.12 -9.23
CA ASN A 248 23.61 7.15 -8.15
C ASN A 248 24.05 5.90 -7.39
N GLU A 249 23.52 4.69 -7.58
CA GLU A 249 24.10 3.51 -6.88
C GLU A 249 24.02 2.21 -7.70
N LYS A 250 25.12 1.46 -7.76
CA LYS A 250 25.23 0.14 -8.41
C LYS A 250 24.40 -0.92 -7.66
N ARG A 251 23.08 -0.83 -7.72
CA ARG A 251 22.12 -1.67 -6.98
C ARG A 251 21.65 -2.90 -7.75
N ILE A 252 21.98 -2.97 -9.03
CA ILE A 252 21.63 -4.08 -9.93
C ILE A 252 22.91 -4.55 -10.63
N VAL A 253 23.22 -5.84 -10.48
CA VAL A 253 24.33 -6.51 -11.17
C VAL A 253 23.73 -7.46 -12.21
N ILE A 254 24.24 -7.40 -13.43
CA ILE A 254 23.81 -8.25 -14.53
C ILE A 254 25.03 -8.98 -15.07
N ALA A 255 24.96 -10.31 -15.17
CA ALA A 255 26.08 -11.14 -15.62
C ALA A 255 25.61 -12.28 -16.53
N PRO A 256 26.46 -12.76 -17.46
CA PRO A 256 26.11 -13.88 -18.33
C PRO A 256 26.21 -15.25 -17.64
N THR A 257 26.88 -15.34 -16.48
CA THR A 257 27.00 -16.57 -15.67
C THR A 257 26.86 -16.26 -14.19
N LEU A 258 26.50 -17.26 -13.38
CA LEU A 258 26.37 -17.12 -11.93
C LEU A 258 27.71 -16.83 -11.24
N GLU A 259 28.81 -17.39 -11.73
CA GLU A 259 30.16 -17.14 -11.20
C GLU A 259 30.55 -15.67 -11.39
N LYS A 260 30.26 -15.10 -12.57
CA LYS A 260 30.46 -13.68 -12.83
C LYS A 260 29.50 -12.78 -12.05
N LEU A 261 28.34 -13.29 -11.64
CA LEU A 261 27.40 -12.59 -10.76
C LEU A 261 27.85 -12.60 -9.29
N ALA A 262 28.50 -13.69 -8.84
CA ALA A 262 28.94 -13.84 -7.45
C ALA A 262 30.08 -12.88 -7.08
N ILE A 263 30.96 -12.55 -8.03
CA ILE A 263 32.13 -11.68 -7.81
C ILE A 263 31.71 -10.28 -7.31
N PRO A 264 30.74 -9.58 -7.93
CA PRO A 264 30.30 -8.27 -7.42
C PRO A 264 29.39 -8.34 -6.19
N CYS A 265 28.71 -9.47 -5.94
CA CYS A 265 27.72 -9.57 -4.85
C CYS A 265 28.30 -10.12 -3.53
N ALA A 266 29.55 -10.61 -3.53
CA ALA A 266 30.19 -11.29 -2.40
C ALA A 266 29.41 -12.51 -1.84
N CYS A 267 28.48 -13.07 -2.62
CA CYS A 267 27.69 -14.26 -2.24
C CYS A 267 28.59 -15.50 -2.30
N LYS A 268 29.02 -16.03 -1.14
CA LYS A 268 29.93 -17.19 -1.12
C LYS A 268 29.26 -18.56 -1.10
N GLU A 269 27.99 -18.74 -0.73
CA GLU A 269 27.33 -20.06 -0.76
C GLU A 269 25.79 -19.94 -0.94
N PHE A 270 25.19 -20.87 -1.70
CA PHE A 270 23.74 -20.97 -1.91
C PHE A 270 23.16 -22.13 -1.10
N PHE A 271 22.35 -21.83 -0.07
CA PHE A 271 21.62 -22.85 0.70
C PHE A 271 20.31 -23.24 -0.01
N GLY A 272 20.37 -24.20 -0.94
CA GLY A 272 19.19 -24.76 -1.60
C GLY A 272 19.17 -26.29 -1.53
N GLY A 273 18.26 -26.86 -0.72
CA GLY A 273 18.10 -28.31 -0.58
C GLY A 273 17.31 -28.97 -1.73
N PRO A 274 17.52 -30.27 -2.02
CA PRO A 274 17.13 -30.94 -3.28
C PRO A 274 15.69 -31.50 -3.38
N LYS A 275 14.70 -30.98 -2.64
CA LYS A 275 13.30 -31.47 -2.73
C LYS A 275 12.37 -30.36 -3.25
N TYR A 276 11.32 -30.74 -4.01
CA TYR A 276 10.11 -29.98 -4.39
C TYR A 276 10.00 -29.34 -5.80
N PRO A 277 9.55 -30.09 -6.82
CA PRO A 277 8.47 -29.68 -7.74
C PRO A 277 7.07 -30.01 -7.12
N PRO A 278 5.94 -29.39 -7.53
CA PRO A 278 5.68 -28.54 -8.70
C PRO A 278 5.03 -27.18 -8.34
N ASN A 279 5.75 -26.32 -7.61
CA ASN A 279 5.20 -25.02 -7.21
C ASN A 279 5.37 -23.99 -8.35
N PRO A 280 4.28 -23.39 -8.88
CA PRO A 280 4.36 -22.41 -9.96
C PRO A 280 5.10 -21.10 -9.57
N ASN A 281 5.40 -20.90 -8.29
CA ASN A 281 6.20 -19.79 -7.77
C ASN A 281 7.67 -20.16 -7.50
N LEU A 282 8.10 -21.40 -7.78
CA LEU A 282 9.49 -21.84 -7.65
C LEU A 282 10.03 -22.27 -9.02
N GLY A 283 11.12 -21.64 -9.47
CA GLY A 283 11.78 -21.95 -10.74
C GLY A 283 13.29 -22.05 -10.58
N ALA A 284 13.93 -22.91 -11.38
CA ALA A 284 15.39 -22.99 -11.42
C ALA A 284 15.98 -21.75 -12.08
N VAL A 285 17.01 -21.15 -11.47
CA VAL A 285 17.79 -20.02 -11.99
C VAL A 285 18.86 -20.58 -12.94
N LYS A 286 18.63 -20.53 -14.25
CA LYS A 286 19.51 -21.17 -15.26
C LYS A 286 19.64 -20.45 -16.59
N LYS A 287 18.70 -19.56 -16.93
CA LYS A 287 18.64 -18.89 -18.22
C LYS A 287 19.32 -17.53 -18.14
N ALA A 288 20.54 -17.44 -18.67
CA ALA A 288 21.23 -16.16 -18.81
C ALA A 288 20.37 -15.13 -19.58
N LEU A 289 20.46 -13.83 -19.29
CA LEU A 289 21.33 -13.21 -18.28
C LEU A 289 20.84 -13.46 -16.84
N PHE A 290 21.77 -13.39 -15.89
CA PHE A 290 21.49 -13.48 -14.46
C PHE A 290 21.54 -12.08 -13.83
N TYR A 291 20.68 -11.87 -12.84
CA TYR A 291 20.46 -10.58 -12.19
C TYR A 291 20.60 -10.75 -10.68
N ALA A 292 21.31 -9.82 -10.04
CA ALA A 292 21.35 -9.65 -8.60
C ALA A 292 20.90 -8.25 -8.25
N ILE A 293 19.89 -8.14 -7.40
CA ILE A 293 19.31 -6.87 -6.99
C ILE A 293 19.39 -6.76 -5.49
N GLN A 294 19.91 -5.65 -5.01
CA GLN A 294 19.92 -5.38 -3.58
C GLN A 294 18.49 -5.11 -3.09
N ILE A 295 18.10 -5.86 -2.07
CA ILE A 295 16.84 -5.71 -1.35
C ILE A 295 17.14 -5.23 0.06
N TYR A 296 16.37 -4.25 0.50
CA TYR A 296 16.46 -3.62 1.80
C TYR A 296 15.17 -3.84 2.58
N PRO A 297 15.23 -3.84 3.93
CA PRO A 297 14.02 -3.78 4.74
C PRO A 297 13.38 -2.40 4.58
N GLY A 298 12.22 -2.35 3.95
CA GLY A 298 11.33 -1.20 3.94
C GLY A 298 10.11 -1.45 4.83
N ASP A 299 9.20 -0.50 4.84
CA ASP A 299 7.94 -0.60 5.56
C ASP A 299 6.77 -0.06 4.73
N LEU A 300 5.59 -0.53 5.11
CA LEU A 300 4.29 -0.15 4.55
C LEU A 300 3.50 0.71 5.56
N GLY A 301 4.21 1.53 6.33
CA GLY A 301 3.67 2.26 7.48
C GLY A 301 3.90 1.52 8.80
N THR A 302 3.85 2.29 9.88
CA THR A 302 3.91 1.75 11.25
C THR A 302 2.62 1.02 11.61
N LYS A 303 2.69 0.07 12.54
CA LYS A 303 1.50 -0.56 13.13
C LYS A 303 1.37 -0.29 14.62
N GLY A 304 2.41 0.25 15.24
CA GLY A 304 2.36 0.81 16.58
C GLY A 304 1.50 2.05 16.68
N GLY A 305 0.91 2.25 17.85
CA GLY A 305 0.09 3.41 18.13
C GLY A 305 -0.64 3.29 19.46
N LEU A 306 -1.76 4.01 19.57
CA LEU A 306 -2.60 4.03 20.76
C LEU A 306 -3.15 2.63 21.06
N LEU A 307 -3.09 2.23 22.33
CA LEU A 307 -3.81 1.04 22.78
C LEU A 307 -5.31 1.33 22.73
N THR A 308 -6.06 0.46 22.06
CA THR A 308 -7.52 0.58 21.96
C THR A 308 -8.22 -0.72 22.37
N ASP A 309 -9.45 -0.58 22.87
CA ASP A 309 -10.32 -1.72 23.11
C ASP A 309 -11.14 -2.11 21.86
N VAL A 310 -11.98 -3.15 22.00
CA VAL A 310 -12.85 -3.63 20.91
C VAL A 310 -13.91 -2.61 20.45
N SER A 311 -14.13 -1.56 21.23
CA SER A 311 -15.00 -0.44 20.90
C SER A 311 -14.23 0.76 20.32
N GLN A 312 -12.94 0.59 20.03
CA GLN A 312 -12.05 1.61 19.47
C GLN A 312 -11.82 2.82 20.39
N ARG A 313 -12.05 2.66 21.71
CA ARG A 313 -11.73 3.69 22.69
C ARG A 313 -10.25 3.63 23.03
N VAL A 314 -9.63 4.79 23.22
CA VAL A 314 -8.22 4.87 23.62
C VAL A 314 -8.08 4.54 25.10
N MET A 315 -7.09 3.71 25.43
CA MET A 315 -6.87 3.21 26.79
C MET A 315 -5.71 3.94 27.46
N LYS A 316 -5.75 4.03 28.79
CA LYS A 316 -4.62 4.42 29.65
C LYS A 316 -3.81 3.18 30.05
N GLU A 317 -2.65 3.40 30.68
CA GLU A 317 -1.77 2.34 31.20
C GLU A 317 -2.45 1.46 32.27
N ASP A 318 -3.37 2.03 33.04
CA ASP A 318 -4.15 1.31 34.05
C ASP A 318 -5.30 0.47 33.45
N GLY A 319 -5.46 0.48 32.12
CA GLY A 319 -6.51 -0.25 31.41
C GLY A 319 -7.88 0.44 31.40
N SER A 320 -8.01 1.65 31.97
CA SER A 320 -9.23 2.44 31.87
C SER A 320 -9.30 3.21 30.54
N PRO A 321 -10.49 3.41 29.95
CA PRO A 321 -10.62 4.22 28.73
C PRO A 321 -10.47 5.71 29.03
N ILE A 322 -9.89 6.45 28.09
CA ILE A 322 -9.92 7.92 28.08
C ILE A 322 -11.31 8.35 27.61
N PRO A 323 -12.07 9.11 28.41
CA PRO A 323 -13.39 9.58 27.99
C PRO A 323 -13.31 10.40 26.70
N SER A 324 -14.22 10.12 25.77
CA SER A 324 -14.38 10.85 24.50
C SER A 324 -13.26 10.66 23.47
N LEU A 325 -12.44 9.62 23.63
CA LEU A 325 -11.33 9.29 22.74
C LEU A 325 -11.26 7.79 22.44
#